data_AF-A0A4V6PRH3-F1
#
_entry.id   AF-A0A4V6PRH3-F1
#
_cell.length_a   1.000
_cell.length_b   1.000
_cell.length_c   1.000
_cell.angle_alpha   90.00
_cell.angle_beta   90.00
_cell.angle_gamma   90.00
#
_symmetry.space_group_name_H-M   'P 1'
#
loop_
_entity.id
_entity.type
_entity.pdbx_description
1 polymer ?
#
loop_
_entity_poly.entity_id
_entity_poly.type
_entity_poly.pdbx_seq_one_letter_code
_entity_poly.pdbx_strand_id
1 'polypeptide(L)'
;MKFKEMISQRAFWKSVLFLGLGFLIVYDIVSMLFEYGGFDFKTYFTQRTEDGKLFRFIAGQLLAAFAYGFIIALGQFRAKQKKDADK
;
A
#
# COMPACT_ATOMS: atom_id res chain seq x y z
N MET A 1 1.23 2.89 -24.01
CA MET A 1 1.93 4.11 -23.54
C MET A 1 3.34 3.74 -23.12
N LYS A 2 4.31 4.63 -23.30
CA LYS A 2 5.65 4.41 -22.76
C LYS A 2 5.56 4.44 -21.23
N PHE A 3 6.34 3.60 -20.54
CA PHE A 3 6.33 3.51 -19.07
C PHE A 3 6.48 4.89 -18.40
N LYS A 4 7.28 5.76 -19.03
CA LYS A 4 7.53 7.16 -18.63
C LYS A 4 6.28 8.05 -18.67
N GLU A 5 5.37 7.86 -19.63
CA GLU A 5 4.11 8.61 -19.70
C GLU A 5 3.15 8.16 -18.61
N MET A 6 3.11 6.86 -18.31
CA MET A 6 2.23 6.29 -17.29
C MET A 6 2.59 6.80 -15.89
N ILE A 7 3.87 6.78 -15.51
CA ILE A 7 4.33 7.34 -14.23
C ILE A 7 4.25 8.87 -14.19
N SER A 8 4.13 9.53 -15.34
CA SER A 8 3.90 10.98 -15.43
C SER A 8 2.44 11.37 -15.19
N GLN A 9 1.50 10.40 -15.18
CA GLN A 9 0.10 10.71 -14.94
C GLN A 9 -0.20 10.86 -13.45
N ARG A 10 -0.86 11.96 -13.06
CA ARG A 10 -1.36 12.15 -11.69
C ARG A 10 -2.32 11.03 -11.26
N ALA A 11 -3.10 10.48 -12.21
CA ALA A 11 -4.01 9.37 -11.96
C ALA A 11 -3.28 8.09 -11.51
N PHE A 12 -2.07 7.85 -12.02
CA PHE A 12 -1.24 6.72 -11.60
C PHE A 12 -0.87 6.85 -10.12
N TRP A 13 -0.30 7.98 -9.72
CA TRP A 13 0.07 8.23 -8.32
C TRP A 13 -1.13 8.25 -7.38
N LYS A 14 -2.29 8.75 -7.84
CA LYS A 14 -3.54 8.65 -7.07
C LYS A 14 -3.95 7.20 -6.84
N SER A 15 -3.77 6.33 -7.84
CA SER A 15 -4.05 4.89 -7.71
C SER A 15 -3.05 4.22 -6.78
N VAL A 16 -1.75 4.55 -6.89
CA VAL A 16 -0.70 4.05 -5.97
C VAL A 16 -1.03 4.39 -4.52
N LEU A 17 -1.38 5.65 -4.25
CA LEU A 17 -1.77 6.09 -2.90
C LEU A 17 -3.03 5.37 -2.43
N PHE A 18 -4.08 5.29 -3.26
CA PHE A 18 -5.34 4.66 -2.87
C PHE A 18 -5.17 3.17 -2.56
N LEU A 19 -4.42 2.44 -3.40
CA LEU A 19 -4.15 1.02 -3.18
C LEU A 19 -3.20 0.78 -2.01
N GLY A 20 -2.16 1.60 -1.86
CA GLY A 20 -1.23 1.50 -0.74
C GLY A 20 -1.91 1.76 0.60
N LEU A 21 -2.79 2.76 0.64
CA LEU A 21 -3.53 3.11 1.86
C LEU A 21 -4.61 2.06 2.19
N GLY A 22 -5.28 1.49 1.18
CA GLY A 22 -6.16 0.35 1.35
C GLY A 22 -5.43 -0.89 1.87
N PHE A 23 -4.23 -1.18 1.33
CA PHE A 23 -3.38 -2.27 1.81
C PHE A 23 -2.97 -2.07 3.26
N LEU A 24 -2.58 -0.85 3.67
CA LEU A 24 -2.25 -0.55 5.07
C LEU A 24 -3.39 -0.86 6.02
N ILE A 25 -4.59 -0.39 5.69
CA ILE A 25 -5.78 -0.62 6.53
C ILE A 25 -6.05 -2.11 6.68
N VAL A 26 -6.04 -2.86 5.57
CA VAL A 26 -6.28 -4.32 5.60
C VAL A 26 -5.17 -5.03 6.34
N TYR A 27 -3.91 -4.66 6.10
CA TYR A 27 -2.75 -5.25 6.75
C TYR A 27 -2.81 -5.05 8.26
N ASP A 28 -3.05 -3.83 8.75
CA ASP A 28 -3.13 -3.57 10.18
C ASP A 28 -4.33 -4.29 10.83
N ILE A 29 -5.48 -4.35 10.16
CA ILE A 29 -6.65 -5.09 10.64
C ILE A 29 -6.35 -6.59 10.75
N VAL A 30 -5.76 -7.19 9.70
CA VAL A 30 -5.43 -8.61 9.67
C VAL A 30 -4.33 -8.92 10.70
N SER A 31 -3.26 -8.14 10.74
CA SER A 31 -2.21 -8.32 11.76
C SER A 31 -2.77 -8.24 13.17
N MET A 32 -3.69 -7.31 13.44
CA MET A 32 -4.29 -7.18 14.76
C MET A 32 -5.18 -8.38 15.13
N LEU A 33 -6.03 -8.82 14.19
CA LEU A 33 -6.86 -10.01 14.37
C LEU A 33 -6.04 -11.27 14.62
N PHE A 34 -4.93 -11.46 13.89
CA PHE A 34 -4.10 -12.65 14.01
C PHE A 34 -3.14 -12.61 15.20
N GLU A 35 -2.53 -11.47 15.50
CA GLU A 35 -1.54 -11.36 16.58
C GLU A 35 -2.17 -11.18 17.96
N TYR A 36 -3.31 -10.49 18.04
CA TYR A 36 -3.95 -10.14 19.33
C TYR A 36 -5.30 -10.84 19.53
N GLY A 37 -5.78 -11.62 18.56
CA GLY A 37 -7.05 -12.36 18.66
C GLY A 37 -8.29 -11.46 18.73
N GLY A 38 -8.15 -10.16 18.43
CA GLY A 38 -9.19 -9.15 18.55
C GLY A 38 -8.73 -7.77 18.08
N PHE A 39 -9.61 -6.78 18.14
CA PHE A 39 -9.33 -5.39 17.72
C PHE A 39 -8.75 -4.56 18.86
N ASP A 40 -7.46 -4.73 19.17
CA ASP A 40 -6.75 -3.90 20.15
C ASP A 40 -5.70 -2.99 19.49
N PHE A 41 -6.20 -1.88 18.94
CA PHE A 41 -5.38 -0.87 18.28
C PHE A 41 -4.39 -0.22 19.24
N LYS A 42 -4.76 -0.05 20.51
CA LYS A 42 -3.91 0.64 21.47
C LYS A 42 -2.65 -0.19 21.75
N THR A 43 -2.84 -1.47 22.07
CA THR A 43 -1.73 -2.39 22.37
C THR A 43 -0.85 -2.65 21.14
N TYR A 44 -1.47 -2.79 19.96
CA TYR A 44 -0.76 -2.99 18.68
C TYR A 44 0.18 -1.83 18.34
N PHE A 45 -0.30 -0.59 18.44
CA PHE A 45 0.51 0.58 18.16
C PHE A 45 1.55 0.79 19.24
N THR A 46 1.20 0.72 20.54
CA THR A 46 2.16 0.95 21.64
C THR A 46 3.36 0.00 21.58
N GLN A 47 3.14 -1.30 21.36
CA GLN A 47 4.24 -2.27 21.28
C GLN A 47 5.15 -2.08 20.04
N ARG A 48 4.60 -1.58 18.93
CA ARG A 48 5.35 -1.32 17.69
C ARG A 48 6.03 0.04 17.66
N THR A 49 5.61 0.97 18.52
CA THR A 49 6.10 2.35 18.55
C THR A 49 7.00 2.67 19.74
N GLU A 50 6.94 1.91 20.83
CA GLU A 50 7.88 2.04 21.96
C GLU A 50 9.32 1.58 21.58
N ASP A 51 10.31 2.06 22.33
CA ASP A 51 11.77 1.86 22.12
C ASP A 51 12.40 2.48 20.86
N GLY A 52 11.86 3.59 20.34
CA GLY A 52 12.48 4.28 19.18
C GLY A 52 12.35 3.53 17.85
N LYS A 53 11.58 2.44 17.83
CA LYS A 53 11.25 1.64 16.63
C LYS A 53 10.17 2.30 15.76
N LEU A 54 9.56 3.38 16.25
CA LEU A 54 8.52 4.17 15.59
C LEU A 54 8.93 4.59 14.17
N PHE A 55 10.17 5.04 13.97
CA PHE A 55 10.67 5.40 12.66
C PHE A 55 10.75 4.21 11.70
N ARG A 56 11.23 3.05 12.18
CA ARG A 56 11.30 1.81 11.40
C ARG A 56 9.91 1.28 11.07
N PHE A 57 8.95 1.42 11.98
CA PHE A 57 7.56 1.03 11.75
C PHE A 57 6.90 1.90 10.68
N ILE A 58 6.99 3.24 10.81
CA ILE A 58 6.43 4.17 9.82
C ILE A 58 7.11 4.02 8.46
N ALA A 59 8.45 3.95 8.44
CA ALA A 59 9.20 3.76 7.19
C ALA A 59 8.85 2.40 6.54
N GLY A 60 8.71 1.34 7.33
CA GLY A 60 8.29 0.02 6.86
C GLY A 60 6.88 0.05 6.28
N GLN A 61 5.91 0.65 6.98
CA GLN A 61 4.54 0.83 6.49
C GLN A 61 4.48 1.66 5.22
N LEU A 62 5.18 2.80 5.16
CA LEU A 62 5.26 3.63 3.96
C LEU A 62 5.88 2.88 2.79
N LEU A 63 7.00 2.18 3.00
CA LEU A 63 7.65 1.39 1.96
C LEU A 63 6.78 0.23 1.48
N ALA A 64 6.11 -0.48 2.39
CA ALA A 64 5.22 -1.59 2.04
C ALA A 64 3.98 -1.10 1.28
N ALA A 65 3.33 -0.04 1.77
CA ALA A 65 2.19 0.59 1.12
C ALA A 65 2.57 1.12 -0.26
N PHE A 66 3.72 1.79 -0.36
CA PHE A 66 4.23 2.31 -1.62
C PHE A 66 4.56 1.20 -2.60
N ALA A 67 5.30 0.17 -2.17
CA ALA A 67 5.67 -0.97 -3.02
C ALA A 67 4.42 -1.70 -3.53
N TYR A 68 3.48 -2.02 -2.64
CA TYR A 68 2.23 -2.69 -3.01
C TYR A 68 1.41 -1.81 -3.97
N GLY A 69 1.16 -0.56 -3.59
CA GLY A 69 0.40 0.39 -4.41
C GLY A 69 1.04 0.58 -5.79
N PHE A 70 2.36 0.67 -5.86
CA PHE A 70 3.11 0.84 -7.11
C PHE A 70 3.03 -0.40 -7.99
N ILE A 71 3.30 -1.60 -7.45
CA ILE A 71 3.26 -2.85 -8.22
C ILE A 71 1.85 -3.09 -8.77
N ILE A 72 0.81 -2.92 -7.95
CA ILE A 72 -0.56 -3.19 -8.39
C ILE A 72 -1.03 -2.10 -9.37
N ALA A 73 -0.76 -0.82 -9.12
CA ALA A 73 -1.12 0.24 -10.07
C ALA A 73 -0.42 0.05 -11.42
N LEU A 74 0.85 -0.36 -11.42
CA LEU A 74 1.56 -0.71 -12.66
C LEU A 74 0.86 -1.87 -13.40
N GLY A 75 0.48 -2.92 -12.67
CA GLY A 75 -0.26 -4.05 -13.23
C GLY A 75 -1.62 -3.61 -13.82
N GLN A 76 -2.38 -2.80 -13.08
CA GLN A 76 -3.69 -2.29 -13.52
C GLN A 76 -3.58 -1.44 -14.77
N PHE A 77 -2.63 -0.50 -14.84
CA PHE A 77 -2.47 0.35 -16.02
C PHE A 77 -1.94 -0.43 -17.23
N ARG A 78 -1.05 -1.42 -17.04
CA ARG A 78 -0.61 -2.32 -18.11
C ARG A 78 -1.76 -3.19 -18.63
N ALA A 79 -2.57 -3.75 -17.74
CA ALA A 79 -3.74 -4.55 -18.10
C ALA A 79 -4.78 -3.71 -18.86
N LYS A 80 -5.00 -2.46 -18.44
CA LYS A 80 -5.90 -1.52 -19.10
C LYS A 80 -5.44 -1.21 -20.53
N GLN A 81 -4.14 -0.96 -20.74
CA GLN A 81 -3.59 -0.79 -22.09
C GLN A 81 -3.76 -2.02 -22.97
N LYS A 82 -3.60 -3.23 -22.43
CA LYS A 82 -3.82 -4.46 -23.20
C LYS A 82 -5.29 -4.60 -23.60
N LYS A 83 -6.23 -4.26 -22.70
CA LYS A 83 -7.68 -4.26 -22.99
C LYS A 83 -8.09 -3.22 -24.03
N ASP A 84 -7.46 -2.04 -24.02
CA ASP A 84 -7.75 -0.98 -24.98
C ASP A 84 -7.12 -1.25 -26.37
N ALA A 85 -6.11 -2.12 -26.46
CA ALA A 85 -5.50 -2.54 -27.73
C ALA A 85 -6.22 -3.72 -28.40
N ASP A 86 -7.09 -4.42 -27.66
CA ASP A 86 -7.87 -5.58 -28.12
C ASP A 86 -9.31 -5.18 -28.52
N LYS A 87 -9.65 -3.90 -28.40
CA LYS A 87 -10.89 -3.26 -28.86
C LYS A 87 -10.63 -2.42 -30.09
#